data_AF-A8YC03-F1
#
_entry.id   AF-A8YC03-F1
#
_cell.length_a   1.000
_cell.length_b   1.000
_cell.length_c   1.000
_cell.angle_alpha   90.00
_cell.angle_beta   90.00
_cell.angle_gamma   90.00
#
_symmetry.space_group_name_H-M   'P 1'
#
loop_
_entity.id
_entity.type
_entity.pdbx_description
1 polymer ?
#
loop_
_entity_poly.entity_id
_entity_poly.type
_entity_poly.pdbx_seq_one_letter_code
_entity_poly.pdbx_strand_id
1 'polypeptide(L)' 'MHGSTEERNDYRLLAGGSGIDWNQLDEDISTKNLILGQPSGESQKSLKRWLNNRVATV' A
#
# COMPACT_ATOMS: atom_id res chain seq x y z
N MET A 1 -2.07 -9.94 -6.34
CA MET A 1 -1.46 -8.93 -5.47
C MET A 1 -0.17 -8.45 -6.14
N HIS A 2 0.09 -7.14 -6.16
CA HIS A 2 1.14 -6.53 -6.99
C HIS A 2 2.51 -6.36 -6.30
N GLY A 3 2.58 -6.56 -4.97
CA GLY A 3 3.84 -6.63 -4.22
C GLY A 3 4.30 -8.08 -4.03
N SER A 4 5.61 -8.29 -4.02
CA SER A 4 6.23 -9.58 -3.67
C SER A 4 5.93 -9.96 -2.21
N THR A 5 6.24 -11.20 -1.83
CA THR A 5 6.11 -11.62 -0.44
C THR A 5 7.09 -10.90 0.48
N GLU A 6 8.30 -10.63 -0.01
CA GLU A 6 9.33 -9.89 0.73
C GLU A 6 8.88 -8.45 1.01
N GLU A 7 8.43 -7.73 -0.02
CA GLU A 7 7.91 -6.36 0.14
C GLU A 7 6.73 -6.29 1.09
N ARG A 8 5.80 -7.25 1.03
CA ARG A 8 4.63 -7.26 1.92
C ARG A 8 4.97 -7.59 3.38
N ASN A 9 6.05 -8.33 3.60
CA ASN A 9 6.52 -8.64 4.95
C ASN A 9 7.34 -7.48 5.56
N ASP A 10 7.86 -6.57 4.74
CA ASP A 10 8.60 -5.38 5.15
C ASP A 10 7.67 -4.18 5.42
N TYR A 11 6.80 -4.32 6.43
CA TYR A 11 5.90 -3.25 6.88
C TYR A 11 6.35 -2.66 8.21
N ARG A 12 5.90 -1.43 8.47
CA ARG A 12 6.01 -0.79 9.78
C ARG A 12 4.67 -0.28 10.28
N LEU A 13 4.49 -0.31 11.60
CA LEU A 13 3.35 0.32 12.26
C LEU A 13 3.67 1.80 12.53
N LEU A 14 2.71 2.66 12.17
CA LEU A 14 2.80 4.10 12.38
C LEU A 14 1.87 4.54 13.52
N ALA A 15 2.22 5.66 14.17
CA ALA A 15 1.37 6.36 15.14
C ALA A 15 0.70 5.42 16.16
N GLY A 16 1.51 4.55 16.80
CA GLY A 16 1.04 3.60 17.80
C GLY A 16 0.11 2.49 17.27
N GLY A 17 0.19 2.17 15.96
CA GLY A 17 -0.66 1.17 15.32
C GLY A 17 -1.91 1.74 14.65
N SER A 18 -2.00 3.05 14.47
CA SER A 18 -3.12 3.70 13.74
C SER A 18 -2.96 3.60 12.21
N GLY A 19 -1.72 3.37 11.75
CA GLY A 19 -1.39 3.17 10.34
C GLY A 19 -0.42 2.02 10.13
N ILE A 20 -0.43 1.47 8.93
CA ILE A 20 0.55 0.50 8.43
C ILE A 20 1.15 1.11 7.17
N ASP A 21 2.47 1.08 7.06
CA ASP A 21 3.20 1.58 5.90
C ASP A 21 4.07 0.49 5.28
N TRP A 22 4.00 0.39 3.95
CA TRP A 22 4.88 -0.39 3.10
C TRP A 22 5.70 0.55 2.23
N ASN A 23 6.87 0.97 2.73
CA ASN A 23 7.74 1.94 2.08
C ASN A 23 8.17 1.52 0.66
N GLN A 24 8.38 0.22 0.41
CA GLN A 24 8.73 -0.29 -0.93
C GLN A 24 7.56 -0.29 -1.92
N LEU A 25 6.33 -0.27 -1.40
CA LEU A 25 5.11 -0.23 -2.20
C LEU A 25 4.54 1.18 -2.34
N ASP A 26 5.09 2.17 -1.61
CA ASP A 26 4.54 3.54 -1.53
C ASP A 26 3.07 3.49 -1.05
N GLU A 27 2.78 2.64 -0.06
CA GLU A 27 1.43 2.38 0.42
C GLU A 27 1.30 2.61 1.93
N ASP A 28 0.40 3.53 2.30
CA ASP A 28 -0.05 3.77 3.67
C ASP A 28 -1.53 3.39 3.82
N ILE A 29 -1.85 2.55 4.80
CA ILE A 29 -3.24 2.21 5.15
C ILE A 29 -3.56 2.55 6.60
N SER A 30 -4.79 3.01 6.84
CA SER A 30 -5.31 3.18 8.19
C SER A 30 -5.82 1.85 8.74
N THR A 31 -5.37 1.48 9.94
CA THR A 31 -5.86 0.28 10.63
C THR A 31 -7.36 0.38 10.94
N LYS A 32 -7.85 1.59 11.25
CA LYS A 32 -9.29 1.85 11.43
C LYS A 32 -10.07 1.55 10.15
N ASN A 33 -9.62 2.05 9.01
CA ASN A 33 -10.33 1.83 7.74
C ASN A 33 -10.32 0.35 7.36
N LEU A 34 -9.20 -0.34 7.60
CA LEU A 34 -9.10 -1.78 7.39
C LEU A 34 -10.10 -2.56 8.25
N ILE A 35 -10.19 -2.26 9.56
CA ILE A 35 -11.15 -2.90 10.47
C ILE A 35 -12.60 -2.61 10.07
N LEU A 36 -12.89 -1.40 9.58
CA LEU A 36 -14.21 -1.01 9.11
C LEU A 36 -14.55 -1.52 7.70
N GLY A 37 -13.62 -2.19 7.02
CA GLY A 37 -13.81 -2.64 5.63
C GLY A 37 -13.94 -1.48 4.63
N GLN A 38 -13.42 -0.30 4.97
CA GLN A 38 -13.46 0.85 4.08
C GLN A 38 -12.44 0.67 2.96
N PRO A 39 -12.86 0.81 1.69
CA PRO A 39 -11.96 0.65 0.56
C PRO A 39 -10.96 1.81 0.48
N SER A 40 -9.91 1.60 -0.32
CA SER A 40 -9.01 2.70 -0.72
C SER A 40 -9.79 3.81 -1.44
N GLY A 41 -9.39 5.05 -1.21
CA GLY A 41 -9.85 6.21 -1.98
C GLY A 41 -9.11 6.39 -3.31
N GLU A 42 -8.18 5.48 -3.64
CA GLU A 42 -7.42 5.54 -4.88
C GLU A 42 -8.31 5.30 -6.12
N SER A 43 -8.10 6.12 -7.15
CA SER A 43 -8.75 5.90 -8.44
C SER A 43 -8.02 4.82 -9.25
N GLN A 44 -8.75 4.06 -10.07
CA GLN A 44 -8.16 3.10 -11.02
C GLN A 44 -7.07 3.72 -11.92
N LYS A 45 -7.18 5.02 -12.22
CA LYS A 45 -6.18 5.77 -12.99
C LYS A 45 -4.85 5.91 -12.23
N SER A 46 -4.92 6.21 -10.93
CA SER A 46 -3.75 6.30 -10.05
C SER A 46 -3.07 4.95 -9.90
N LEU A 47 -3.85 3.90 -9.64
CA LEU A 47 -3.33 2.53 -9.53
C LEU A 47 -2.61 2.09 -10.82
N LYS A 48 -3.22 2.34 -11.98
CA LYS A 48 -2.60 2.02 -13.27
C LYS A 48 -1.28 2.77 -13.49
N ARG A 49 -1.20 4.03 -13.07
CA ARG A 49 0.03 4.82 -13.14
C ARG A 49 1.12 4.22 -12.25
N TRP A 50 0.78 3.86 -11.01
CA TRP A 50 1.70 3.20 -10.08
C TRP A 50 2.21 1.86 -10.64
N LEU A 51 1.33 1.02 -11.18
CA LEU A 51 1.70 -0.26 -11.82
C LEU A 51 2.67 -0.08 -12.99
N ASN A 52 2.42 0.90 -13.86
CA ASN A 52 3.30 1.17 -15.00
C ASN A 52 4.71 1.62 -14.56
N ASN A 53 4.81 2.44 -13.51
CA ASN A 53 6.09 2.90 -12.99
C ASN A 53 6.94 1.75 -12.42
N ARG A 54 6.30 0.74 -11.83
CA ARG A 54 6.99 -0.44 -11.30
C ARG A 54 7.57 -1.35 -12.39
N VAL A 55 6.91 -1.43 -13.54
CA VAL A 55 7.42 -2.18 -14.70
C VAL A 55 8.54 -1.43 -15.43
N ALA A 56 8.59 -0.10 -15.32
CA ALA A 56 9.62 0.72 -15.95
C ALA A 56 10.95 0.77 -15.18
N THR A 57 10.99 0.26 -13.95
CA THR A 57 12.17 0.33 -13.05
C THR A 57 12.95 -0.99 -13.01
N VAL A 58 12.67 -1.94 -13.92
CA VAL A 58 13.46 -3.17 -14.13
C VAL A 58 14.30 -3.09 -15.40
#